data_AF-A0A653S280-F1
#
_entry.id   AF-A0A653S280-F1
#
_cell.length_a   1.000
_cell.length_b   1.000
_cell.length_c   1.000
_cell.angle_alpha   90.00
_cell.angle_beta   90.00
_cell.angle_gamma   90.00
#
_symmetry.space_group_name_H-M   'P 1'
#
loop_
_entity.id
_entity.type
_entity.pdbx_description
1 polymer ?
#
loop_
_entity_poly.entity_id
_entity_poly.type
_entity_poly.pdbx_seq_one_letter_code
_entity_poly.pdbx_strand_id
1 'polypeptide(L)'
;MNHIDFLSSDHYNEFKRLAQRLTDPGSTGREYFAALYVIAGNTHVRERLLPYMDLEAGKIRTSTIIDDNTFDKREFVLAKLVIHLYNSKEWVLPTELIALPEEDYKLAMQAITLCRNEQFDGVTIPSD
;
A
#
# COMPACT_ATOMS: atom_id res chain seq x y z
N MET A 1 -4.05 19.46 -7.69
CA MET A 1 -3.64 18.03 -7.68
C MET A 1 -2.44 17.94 -6.76
N ASN A 2 -2.58 17.32 -5.60
CA ASN A 2 -1.44 17.15 -4.69
C ASN A 2 -0.63 15.96 -5.18
N HIS A 3 0.66 16.18 -5.42
CA HIS A 3 1.56 15.18 -5.97
C HIS A 3 1.73 14.04 -4.95
N ILE A 4 1.40 12.82 -5.34
CA ILE A 4 1.87 11.62 -4.65
C ILE A 4 3.37 11.55 -4.92
N ASP A 5 4.19 11.69 -3.88
CA ASP A 5 5.64 11.60 -4.01
C ASP A 5 6.04 10.13 -4.13
N PHE A 6 6.46 9.70 -5.31
CA PHE A 6 7.01 8.36 -5.52
C PHE A 6 8.51 8.35 -5.26
N LEU A 7 9.02 7.30 -4.61
CA LEU A 7 10.45 7.15 -4.31
C LEU A 7 11.33 7.07 -5.56
N SER A 8 10.78 6.58 -6.67
CA SER A 8 11.46 6.44 -7.95
C SER A 8 10.45 6.34 -9.10
N SER A 9 10.94 6.45 -10.34
CA SER A 9 10.12 6.19 -11.53
C SER A 9 9.62 4.75 -11.58
N ASP A 10 10.41 3.78 -11.11
CA ASP A 10 10.00 2.36 -11.06
C ASP A 10 8.85 2.15 -10.09
N HIS A 11 8.90 2.79 -8.92
CA HIS A 11 7.80 2.77 -7.97
C HIS A 11 6.52 3.36 -8.59
N TYR A 12 6.60 4.52 -9.25
CA TYR A 12 5.47 5.10 -9.95
C TYR A 12 4.88 4.18 -11.03
N ASN A 13 5.74 3.61 -11.88
CA ASN A 13 5.32 2.75 -12.97
C ASN A 13 4.65 1.48 -12.45
N GLU A 14 5.19 0.88 -11.39
CA GLU A 14 4.61 -0.29 -10.77
C GLU A 14 3.26 0.02 -10.11
N PHE A 15 3.16 1.14 -9.39
CA PHE A 15 1.90 1.58 -8.80
C PHE A 15 0.85 1.78 -9.87
N LYS A 16 1.17 2.49 -10.95
CA LYS A 16 0.29 2.70 -12.10
C LYS A 16 -0.14 1.37 -12.71
N ARG A 17 0.79 0.45 -12.95
CA ARG A 17 0.53 -0.88 -13.52
C ARG A 17 -0.46 -1.68 -12.68
N LEU A 18 -0.33 -1.66 -11.36
CA LEU A 18 -1.23 -2.39 -10.47
C LEU A 18 -2.59 -1.68 -10.34
N ALA A 19 -2.61 -0.35 -10.24
CA ALA A 19 -3.83 0.43 -10.11
C ALA A 19 -4.72 0.35 -11.36
N GLN A 20 -4.12 0.30 -12.56
CA GLN A 20 -4.83 0.16 -13.84
C GLN A 20 -5.60 -1.15 -13.99
N ARG A 21 -5.38 -2.13 -13.10
CA ARG A 21 -6.14 -3.39 -13.11
C ARG A 21 -7.51 -3.29 -12.45
N LEU A 22 -7.79 -2.20 -11.72
CA LEU A 22 -9.10 -1.97 -11.11
C LEU A 22 -10.17 -1.82 -12.19
N THR A 23 -11.27 -2.55 -12.04
CA THR A 23 -12.42 -2.42 -12.95
C THR A 23 -13.21 -1.14 -12.66
N ASP A 24 -13.32 -0.76 -11.38
CA ASP A 24 -13.97 0.49 -10.96
C ASP A 24 -13.11 1.19 -9.89
N PRO A 25 -12.18 2.05 -10.31
CA PRO A 25 -11.33 2.79 -9.38
C PRO A 25 -12.10 3.74 -8.46
N GLY A 26 -13.27 4.24 -8.88
CA GLY A 26 -14.09 5.16 -8.10
C GLY A 26 -14.78 4.49 -6.90
N SER A 27 -14.97 3.17 -6.97
CA SER A 27 -15.51 2.37 -5.85
C SER A 27 -14.48 2.05 -4.76
N THR A 28 -13.20 2.36 -5.00
CA THR A 28 -12.09 1.96 -4.15
C THR A 28 -11.60 3.13 -3.29
N GLY A 29 -11.49 2.90 -1.97
CA GLY A 29 -11.09 3.92 -1.01
C GLY A 29 -9.60 4.24 -1.01
N ARG A 30 -9.24 5.36 -0.38
CA ARG A 30 -7.85 5.80 -0.16
C ARG A 30 -7.02 4.76 0.60
N GLU A 31 -7.64 3.98 1.46
CA GLU A 31 -7.05 2.91 2.26
C GLU A 31 -6.41 1.85 1.33
N TYR A 32 -7.10 1.50 0.25
CA TYR A 32 -6.55 0.60 -0.77
C TYR A 32 -5.39 1.23 -1.52
N PHE A 33 -5.51 2.48 -1.95
CA PHE A 33 -4.41 3.13 -2.68
C PHE A 33 -3.17 3.37 -1.80
N ALA A 34 -3.35 3.63 -0.51
CA ALA A 34 -2.27 3.70 0.47
C ALA A 34 -1.60 2.35 0.66
N ALA A 35 -2.37 1.28 0.80
CA ALA A 35 -1.86 -0.09 0.80
C ALA A 35 -1.10 -0.43 -0.50
N LEU A 36 -1.68 -0.09 -1.65
CA LEU A 36 -1.13 -0.35 -2.97
C LEU A 36 0.18 0.42 -3.20
N TYR A 37 0.30 1.63 -2.67
CA TYR A 37 1.51 2.44 -2.72
C TYR A 37 2.68 1.74 -2.00
N VAL A 38 2.48 1.24 -0.77
CA VAL A 38 3.51 0.46 -0.07
C VAL A 38 3.87 -0.81 -0.85
N ILE A 39 2.87 -1.51 -1.37
CA ILE A 39 3.05 -2.74 -2.16
C ILE A 39 3.86 -2.45 -3.44
N ALA A 40 3.58 -1.36 -4.14
CA ALA A 40 4.31 -1.00 -5.35
C ALA A 40 5.77 -0.61 -5.05
N GLY A 41 6.00 0.08 -3.94
CA GLY A 41 7.29 0.64 -3.56
C GLY A 41 8.29 -0.35 -2.95
N ASN A 42 7.87 -1.57 -2.59
CA ASN A 42 8.78 -2.59 -2.05
C ASN A 42 8.53 -3.95 -2.70
N THR A 43 9.49 -4.43 -3.50
CA THR A 43 9.37 -5.68 -4.28
C THR A 43 9.12 -6.91 -3.42
N HIS A 44 9.73 -7.01 -2.23
CA HIS A 44 9.59 -8.18 -1.37
C HIS A 44 8.18 -8.23 -0.76
N VAL A 45 7.71 -7.09 -0.25
CA VAL A 45 6.32 -6.94 0.23
C VAL A 45 5.33 -7.23 -0.91
N ARG A 46 5.63 -6.76 -2.13
CA ARG A 46 4.81 -7.00 -3.31
C ARG A 46 4.63 -8.47 -3.62
N GLU A 47 5.73 -9.20 -3.79
CA GLU A 47 5.71 -10.62 -4.12
C GLU A 47 4.96 -11.44 -3.07
N ARG A 48 5.05 -11.05 -1.80
CA ARG A 48 4.34 -11.70 -0.71
C ARG A 48 2.85 -11.36 -0.65
N LEU A 49 2.47 -10.11 -0.91
CA LEU A 49 1.08 -9.67 -0.74
C LEU A 49 0.22 -9.84 -2.00
N LEU A 50 0.80 -9.79 -3.20
CA LEU A 50 0.08 -9.95 -4.47
C LEU A 50 -0.83 -11.18 -4.53
N PRO A 51 -0.43 -12.38 -4.05
CA PRO A 51 -1.32 -13.55 -4.05
C PRO A 51 -2.62 -13.39 -3.26
N TYR A 52 -2.66 -12.45 -2.31
CA TYR A 52 -3.83 -12.19 -1.46
C TYR A 52 -4.67 -11.01 -1.95
N MET A 53 -4.31 -10.42 -3.09
CA MET A 53 -5.01 -9.28 -3.68
C MET A 53 -5.92 -9.72 -4.81
N ASP A 54 -7.12 -9.16 -4.80
CA ASP A 54 -7.99 -9.08 -5.96
C ASP A 54 -7.85 -7.67 -6.53
N LEU A 55 -6.93 -7.53 -7.50
CA LEU A 55 -6.58 -6.24 -8.10
C LEU A 55 -7.70 -5.69 -8.98
N GLU A 56 -8.62 -6.53 -9.46
CA GLU A 56 -9.76 -6.09 -10.27
C GLU A 56 -10.86 -5.50 -9.38
N ALA A 57 -11.13 -6.16 -8.25
CA ALA A 57 -12.13 -5.73 -7.27
C ALA A 57 -11.61 -4.73 -6.22
N GLY A 58 -10.31 -4.41 -6.22
CA GLY A 58 -9.70 -3.51 -5.23
C GLY A 58 -9.72 -4.08 -3.80
N LYS A 59 -9.55 -5.40 -3.64
CA LYS A 59 -9.65 -6.08 -2.34
C LYS A 59 -8.34 -6.73 -1.91
N ILE A 60 -8.06 -6.65 -0.62
CA ILE A 60 -6.91 -7.32 0.02
C ILE A 60 -7.46 -8.28 1.09
N ARG A 61 -7.14 -9.57 0.97
CA ARG A 61 -7.62 -10.62 1.88
C ARG A 61 -6.77 -10.69 3.15
N THR A 62 -6.78 -9.63 3.95
CA THR A 62 -5.87 -9.48 5.11
C THR A 62 -6.00 -10.55 6.20
N SER A 63 -7.18 -11.17 6.37
CA SER A 63 -7.32 -12.29 7.31
C SER A 63 -6.44 -13.48 6.93
N THR A 64 -6.43 -13.84 5.65
CA THR A 64 -5.61 -14.95 5.12
C THR A 64 -4.12 -14.64 5.30
N ILE A 65 -3.73 -13.38 5.08
CA ILE A 65 -2.34 -12.94 5.26
C ILE A 65 -1.87 -13.13 6.72
N ILE A 66 -2.73 -12.78 7.67
CA ILE A 66 -2.46 -12.92 9.11
C ILE A 66 -2.38 -14.40 9.49
N ASP A 67 -3.32 -15.22 9.00
CA ASP A 67 -3.40 -16.65 9.30
C ASP A 67 -2.17 -17.41 8.77
N ASP A 68 -1.68 -17.07 7.57
CA ASP A 68 -0.53 -17.73 6.96
C ASP A 68 0.81 -17.34 7.62
N ASN A 69 0.91 -16.15 8.22
CA ASN A 69 2.04 -15.63 9.03
C ASN A 69 3.46 -15.94 8.48
N THR A 70 3.68 -15.81 7.16
CA THR A 70 4.93 -16.24 6.49
C THR A 70 6.00 -15.16 6.31
N PHE A 71 5.90 -14.02 6.99
CA PHE A 71 6.82 -12.89 6.80
C PHE A 71 8.11 -13.04 7.60
N ASP A 72 9.25 -12.76 6.96
CA ASP A 72 10.50 -12.55 7.70
C ASP A 72 10.45 -11.20 8.45
N LYS A 73 11.23 -11.07 9.52
CA LYS A 73 11.27 -9.91 10.42
C LYS A 73 11.49 -8.58 9.70
N ARG A 74 12.18 -8.59 8.55
CA ARG A 74 12.47 -7.37 7.77
C ARG A 74 11.25 -6.86 6.99
N GLU A 75 10.43 -7.75 6.46
CA GLU A 75 9.25 -7.43 5.64
C GLU A 75 7.99 -7.22 6.51
N PHE A 76 8.03 -7.77 7.73
CA PHE A 76 6.90 -7.82 8.63
C PHE A 76 6.31 -6.45 8.96
N VAL A 77 7.14 -5.43 9.17
CA VAL A 77 6.66 -4.09 9.56
C VAL A 77 5.87 -3.42 8.42
N LEU A 78 6.38 -3.49 7.18
CA LEU A 78 5.66 -2.94 6.02
C LEU A 78 4.42 -3.76 5.68
N ALA A 79 4.46 -5.09 5.79
CA ALA A 79 3.28 -5.93 5.60
C ALA A 79 2.19 -5.62 6.64
N LYS A 80 2.57 -5.47 7.92
CA LYS A 80 1.66 -4.99 8.98
C LYS A 80 1.11 -3.61 8.65
N LEU A 81 1.94 -2.71 8.12
CA LEU A 81 1.49 -1.39 7.72
C LEU A 81 0.44 -1.46 6.61
N VAL A 82 0.63 -2.31 5.59
CA VAL A 82 -0.38 -2.51 4.54
C VAL A 82 -1.72 -2.94 5.14
N ILE A 83 -1.72 -3.93 6.03
CA ILE A 83 -2.94 -4.42 6.68
C ILE A 83 -3.57 -3.32 7.55
N HIS A 84 -2.74 -2.57 8.29
CA HIS A 84 -3.18 -1.46 9.12
C HIS A 84 -3.85 -0.37 8.28
N LEU A 85 -3.21 0.08 7.21
CA LEU A 85 -3.74 1.13 6.32
C LEU A 85 -5.03 0.66 5.64
N TYR A 86 -5.12 -0.61 5.25
CA TYR A 86 -6.27 -1.13 4.53
C TYR A 86 -7.51 -1.30 5.42
N ASN A 87 -7.36 -1.86 6.63
CA ASN A 87 -8.51 -2.13 7.50
C ASN A 87 -8.21 -2.20 9.01
N SER A 88 -7.08 -1.67 9.47
CA SER A 88 -6.72 -1.54 10.89
C SER A 88 -6.68 -2.86 11.68
N LYS A 89 -6.59 -4.02 11.01
CA LYS A 89 -6.53 -5.33 11.69
C LYS A 89 -5.17 -5.67 12.28
N GLU A 90 -4.13 -4.96 11.87
CA GLU A 90 -2.78 -5.04 12.43
C GLU A 90 -2.38 -3.67 12.99
N TRP A 91 -1.48 -3.66 13.97
CA TRP A 91 -0.96 -2.44 14.58
C TRP A 91 0.53 -2.32 14.35
N VAL A 92 0.96 -1.18 13.84
CA VAL A 92 2.39 -0.85 13.71
C VAL A 92 2.78 0.16 14.78
N LEU A 93 3.76 -0.20 15.61
CA LEU A 93 4.26 0.67 16.65
C LEU A 93 5.17 1.76 16.05
N PRO A 94 5.18 2.98 16.62
CA PRO A 94 6.12 4.02 16.20
C PRO A 94 7.59 3.56 16.24
N THR A 95 7.94 2.72 17.22
CA THR A 95 9.30 2.13 17.35
C THR A 95 9.63 1.16 16.21
N GLU A 96 8.65 0.45 15.67
CA GLU A 96 8.84 -0.40 14.49
C GLU A 96 9.07 0.45 13.23
N LEU A 97 8.36 1.58 13.09
CA LEU A 97 8.53 2.49 11.96
C LEU A 97 9.91 3.15 11.94
N ILE A 98 10.37 3.72 13.05
CA ILE A 98 11.66 4.43 13.11
C ILE A 98 12.86 3.47 12.98
N ALA A 99 12.66 2.17 13.16
CA ALA A 99 13.69 1.14 12.99
C ALA A 99 13.82 0.66 11.54
N LEU A 100 12.92 1.09 10.65
CA LEU A 100 13.00 0.76 9.22
C LEU A 100 14.25 1.40 8.58
N PRO A 101 14.82 0.76 7.54
CA PRO A 101 15.76 1.42 6.65
C PRO A 101 15.18 2.72 6.08
N GLU A 102 16.04 3.67 5.72
CA GLU A 102 15.63 5.02 5.30
C GLU A 102 14.59 5.01 4.17
N GLU A 103 14.77 4.17 3.15
CA GLU A 103 13.84 4.06 2.02
C GLU A 103 12.47 3.52 2.45
N ASP A 104 12.44 2.45 3.24
CA ASP A 104 11.22 1.86 3.77
C ASP A 104 10.50 2.80 4.75
N TYR A 105 11.25 3.58 5.52
CA TYR A 105 10.69 4.62 6.38
C TYR A 105 10.02 5.72 5.56
N LYS A 106 10.69 6.24 4.52
CA LYS A 106 10.10 7.22 3.59
C LYS A 106 8.84 6.68 2.93
N LEU A 107 8.89 5.42 2.47
CA LEU A 107 7.74 4.71 1.90
C LEU A 107 6.56 4.69 2.89
N ALA A 108 6.81 4.25 4.12
CA ALA A 108 5.80 4.15 5.17
C ALA A 108 5.17 5.51 5.50
N MET A 109 5.98 6.56 5.64
CA MET A 109 5.49 7.90 5.97
C MET A 109 4.63 8.50 4.85
N GLN A 110 5.01 8.29 3.59
CA GLN A 110 4.20 8.74 2.45
C GLN A 110 2.87 7.99 2.38
N ALA A 111 2.88 6.67 2.59
CA ALA A 111 1.65 5.87 2.61
C ALA A 111 0.69 6.27 3.74
N ILE A 112 1.20 6.52 4.95
CA ILE A 112 0.42 7.01 6.09
C ILE A 112 -0.21 8.37 5.76
N THR A 113 0.57 9.28 5.15
CA THR A 113 0.08 10.60 4.73
C THR A 113 -1.03 10.46 3.69
N LEU A 114 -0.85 9.55 2.72
CA LEU A 114 -1.86 9.25 1.70
C LEU A 114 -3.17 8.74 2.32
N CYS A 115 -3.09 7.83 3.30
CA CYS A 115 -4.26 7.25 3.95
C CYS A 115 -5.01 8.22 4.87
N ARG A 116 -4.31 9.16 5.51
CA ARG A 116 -4.90 10.11 6.48
C ARG A 116 -5.45 11.37 5.83
N ASN A 117 -4.95 11.75 4.66
CA ASN A 117 -5.44 12.93 3.97
C ASN A 117 -6.92 12.75 3.57
N GLU A 118 -7.77 13.72 3.94
CA GLU A 118 -9.13 13.95 3.39
C GLU A 118 -9.11 14.35 1.89
N GLN A 119 -7.95 14.25 1.22
CA GLN A 119 -7.72 14.76 -0.13
C GLN A 119 -8.25 13.85 -1.26
N PHE A 120 -9.02 12.81 -0.93
CA PHE A 120 -9.56 11.82 -1.87
C PHE A 120 -11.01 12.08 -2.30
N ASP A 121 -11.62 13.20 -1.94
CA ASP A 121 -12.94 13.62 -2.45
C ASP A 121 -12.96 13.92 -3.98
N GLY A 122 -11.93 13.54 -4.73
CA GLY A 122 -11.87 13.77 -6.18
C GLY A 122 -10.68 13.13 -6.90
N VAL A 123 -10.40 11.85 -6.69
CA VAL A 123 -9.42 11.14 -7.53
C VAL A 123 -10.05 10.73 -8.85
N THR A 124 -9.77 11.49 -9.90
CA THR A 124 -10.01 11.10 -11.30
C THR A 124 -8.74 10.44 -11.84
N ILE A 125 -8.82 9.16 -12.20
CA ILE A 125 -7.74 8.50 -12.94
C ILE A 125 -7.79 9.01 -14.38
N PRO A 126 -6.72 9.65 -14.90
CA PRO A 126 -6.69 10.10 -16.29
C PRO A 126 -6.89 8.90 -17.21
N SER A 127 -7.94 8.98 -18.02
CA SER A 127 -8.08 8.12 -19.20
C SER A 127 -7.30 8.83 -20.30
N ASP A 128 -6.19 8.23 -20.75
CA ASP A 128 -5.61 8.62 -22.03
C ASP A 128 -6.65 8.40 -23.15
#